data_AF-A0A4R1WGY8-F1
#
_entry.id   AF-A0A4R1WGY8-F1
#
_cell.length_a   1.000
_cell.length_b   1.000
_cell.length_c   1.000
_cell.angle_alpha   90.00
_cell.angle_beta   90.00
_cell.angle_gamma   90.00
#
_symmetry.space_group_name_H-M   'P 1'
#
loop_
_entity.id
_entity.type
_entity.pdbx_description
1 polymer ?
#
loop_
_entity_poly.entity_id
_entity_poly.type
_entity_poly.pdbx_seq_one_letter_code
_entity_poly.pdbx_strand_id
1 'polypeptide(L)'
;MSDEQKKPGFGKKIGMGCLIILGIFIALAVLGAIVGDRNKTASSESAPAPAGASSGEPAFETPQESEEEPASTLTGPQSNAARTAANYISMSGFSREGLIGQLSSDAGEGYDVGDATVAVDSLNIDWNEQAVRSAKQYLSMTGFSCKGLIQQLSSSAGEKYTASQAKYGAEQAGAC
;
A
#
# COMPACT_ATOMS: atom_id res chain seq x y z
N MET A 1 18.59 -52.67 35.60
CA MET A 1 19.15 -51.49 34.91
C MET A 1 18.71 -51.54 33.46
N SER A 2 17.96 -50.64 32.87
CA SER A 2 17.14 -49.52 33.33
C SER A 2 16.18 -49.27 32.16
N ASP A 3 14.89 -49.45 32.39
CA ASP A 3 13.84 -48.96 31.50
C ASP A 3 13.80 -47.43 31.62
N GLU A 4 14.20 -46.71 30.58
CA GLU A 4 14.20 -45.24 30.58
C GLU A 4 13.13 -44.69 29.62
N GLN A 5 11.93 -44.57 30.19
CA GLN A 5 11.01 -43.42 30.13
C GLN A 5 10.71 -42.76 28.77
N LYS A 6 9.56 -43.19 28.24
CA LYS A 6 8.58 -42.47 27.41
C LYS A 6 8.35 -41.02 27.87
N LYS A 7 8.63 -40.03 27.02
CA LYS A 7 8.12 -38.65 27.17
C LYS A 7 6.87 -38.42 26.31
N PRO A 8 5.70 -38.06 26.89
CA PRO A 8 4.53 -37.67 26.11
C PRO A 8 4.50 -36.16 25.83
N GLY A 9 4.14 -35.82 24.60
CA GLY A 9 3.18 -34.76 24.29
C GLY A 9 3.66 -33.30 24.32
N PHE A 10 3.92 -32.74 23.15
CA PHE A 10 3.56 -31.35 22.89
C PHE A 10 2.82 -31.26 21.55
N GLY A 11 1.52 -31.55 21.61
CA GLY A 11 0.60 -31.28 20.51
C GLY A 11 0.46 -29.78 20.35
N LYS A 12 1.12 -29.21 19.35
CA LYS A 12 0.89 -27.83 18.92
C LYS A 12 -0.48 -27.80 18.24
N LYS A 13 -1.52 -27.52 19.01
CA LYS A 13 -2.85 -27.17 18.48
C LYS A 13 -2.71 -25.85 17.75
N ILE A 14 -2.42 -25.91 16.46
CA ILE A 14 -2.56 -24.77 15.56
C ILE A 14 -4.07 -24.57 15.44
N GLY A 15 -4.58 -23.65 16.25
CA GLY A 15 -5.95 -23.18 16.11
C GLY A 15 -6.10 -22.58 14.73
N MET A 16 -6.67 -23.38 13.83
CA MET A 16 -7.18 -22.99 12.51
C MET A 16 -8.39 -22.06 12.73
N GLY A 17 -8.11 -20.84 13.15
CA GLY A 17 -9.08 -19.77 13.36
C GLY A 17 -9.22 -18.94 12.10
N CYS A 18 -10.11 -19.39 11.22
CA CYS A 18 -10.88 -18.63 10.23
C CYS A 18 -10.72 -17.10 10.30
N LEU A 19 -10.20 -16.46 9.23
CA LEU A 19 -10.43 -15.06 8.76
C LEU A 19 -9.18 -14.42 8.12
N ILE A 20 -8.52 -15.10 7.17
CA ILE A 20 -7.49 -14.49 6.30
C ILE A 20 -7.90 -14.64 4.84
N ILE A 21 -9.09 -14.18 4.46
CA ILE A 21 -9.51 -14.14 3.04
C ILE A 21 -10.14 -12.79 2.64
N LEU A 22 -9.92 -11.72 3.39
CA LEU A 22 -10.34 -10.37 2.99
C LEU A 22 -9.27 -9.30 3.29
N GLY A 23 -8.02 -9.72 3.46
CA GLY A 23 -6.87 -8.82 3.41
C GLY A 23 -6.24 -8.99 2.03
N ILE A 24 -6.17 -7.91 1.26
CA ILE A 24 -5.68 -7.81 -0.10
C ILE A 24 -6.77 -8.13 -1.15
N PHE A 25 -7.56 -7.10 -1.50
CA PHE A 25 -8.05 -6.97 -2.88
C PHE A 25 -6.81 -6.86 -3.79
N ILE A 26 -6.25 -8.02 -4.16
CA ILE A 26 -5.28 -8.10 -5.25
C ILE A 26 -6.07 -7.73 -6.50
N ALA A 27 -5.89 -6.50 -6.98
CA ALA A 27 -6.31 -6.09 -8.31
C ALA A 27 -5.45 -6.77 -9.38
N LEU A 28 -5.54 -8.10 -9.48
CA LEU A 28 -4.99 -8.90 -10.59
C LEU A 28 -6.00 -9.96 -11.00
N ALA A 29 -7.06 -9.52 -11.66
CA ALA A 29 -7.77 -10.35 -12.62
C ALA A 29 -7.16 -10.08 -14.01
N VAL A 30 -5.93 -10.54 -14.24
CA VAL A 30 -5.44 -10.72 -15.62
C VAL A 30 -6.05 -12.03 -16.12
N LEU A 31 -7.16 -11.91 -16.85
CA LEU A 31 -7.74 -12.99 -17.63
C LEU A 31 -6.72 -13.44 -18.69
N GLY A 32 -6.31 -14.70 -18.59
CA GLY A 32 -5.43 -15.36 -19.54
C GLY A 32 -6.14 -15.82 -20.82
N ALA A 33 -5.28 -16.04 -21.81
CA ALA A 33 -5.43 -16.90 -22.99
C ALA A 33 -6.39 -16.47 -24.11
N ILE A 34 -5.81 -15.83 -25.14
CA ILE A 34 -6.21 -16.10 -26.53
C ILE A 34 -4.98 -16.68 -27.24
N VAL A 35 -5.03 -18.00 -27.48
CA VAL A 35 -4.12 -18.72 -28.34
C VAL A 35 -4.54 -18.49 -29.80
N GLY A 36 -3.59 -18.04 -30.61
CA GLY A 36 -3.45 -18.40 -32.02
C GLY A 36 -4.32 -17.67 -33.05
N ASP A 37 -3.69 -16.81 -33.85
CA ASP A 37 -3.55 -17.11 -35.27
C ASP A 37 -2.26 -16.46 -35.83
N ARG A 38 -1.48 -17.27 -36.55
CA ARG A 38 -0.28 -16.82 -37.26
C ARG A 38 -0.75 -16.32 -38.62
N ASN A 39 -0.56 -15.05 -38.93
CA ASN A 39 -0.42 -14.68 -40.33
C ASN A 39 0.80 -13.79 -40.61
N LYS A 40 1.54 -14.30 -41.60
CA LYS A 40 2.86 -13.96 -42.10
C LYS A 40 2.70 -12.94 -43.22
N THR A 41 3.50 -11.86 -43.21
CA THR A 41 4.00 -11.09 -44.38
C THR A 41 4.97 -10.04 -43.81
N ALA A 42 6.29 -10.33 -43.76
CA ALA A 42 7.30 -10.03 -44.77
C ALA A 42 7.77 -8.55 -44.82
N SER A 43 8.97 -8.37 -44.26
CA SER A 43 10.09 -7.52 -44.71
C SER A 43 9.90 -6.03 -44.98
N SER A 44 10.56 -5.21 -44.16
CA SER A 44 11.44 -4.16 -44.71
C SER A 44 12.58 -3.87 -43.73
N GLU A 45 13.79 -4.00 -44.25
CA GLU A 45 15.09 -3.86 -43.62
C GLU A 45 15.63 -2.44 -43.86
N SER A 46 16.14 -1.78 -42.81
CA SER A 46 17.34 -0.95 -42.91
C SER A 46 17.81 -0.43 -41.55
N ALA A 47 19.07 -0.72 -41.22
CA ALA A 47 19.92 -0.03 -40.24
C ALA A 47 21.06 0.65 -41.05
N PRO A 48 21.78 1.70 -40.58
CA PRO A 48 22.50 1.70 -39.30
C PRO A 48 22.57 3.06 -38.56
N ALA A 49 23.14 3.01 -37.34
CA ALA A 49 23.50 4.12 -36.48
C ALA A 49 24.62 5.01 -37.04
N PRO A 50 24.91 6.15 -36.38
CA PRO A 50 26.21 6.17 -35.70
C PRO A 50 26.17 6.70 -34.26
N ALA A 51 27.12 6.19 -33.48
CA ALA A 51 27.53 6.71 -32.19
C ALA A 51 28.17 8.11 -32.31
N GLY A 52 27.90 8.96 -31.32
CA GLY A 52 28.61 10.21 -31.10
C GLY A 52 28.71 10.48 -29.60
N ALA A 53 29.90 10.23 -29.05
CA ALA A 53 30.29 10.62 -27.71
C ALA A 53 30.49 12.15 -27.65
N SER A 54 30.06 12.79 -26.55
CA SER A 54 30.65 14.07 -26.14
C SER A 54 30.65 14.17 -24.61
N SER A 55 31.87 14.03 -24.10
CA SER A 55 32.28 14.33 -22.73
C SER A 55 32.31 15.84 -22.52
N GLY A 56 31.77 16.30 -21.40
CA GLY A 56 31.82 17.69 -20.97
C GLY A 56 31.60 17.81 -19.47
N GLU A 57 32.69 17.70 -18.71
CA GLU A 57 32.88 18.12 -17.32
C GLU A 57 34.18 18.96 -17.32
N PRO A 58 34.47 19.93 -16.42
CA PRO A 58 33.79 20.34 -15.17
C PRO A 58 33.50 21.85 -15.05
N ALA A 59 32.68 22.23 -14.07
CA ALA A 59 32.96 23.40 -13.22
C ALA A 59 32.24 23.26 -11.89
N PHE A 60 33.04 23.08 -10.84
CA PHE A 60 32.65 23.02 -9.44
C PHE A 60 32.31 24.45 -8.99
N GLU A 61 31.03 24.79 -8.88
CA GLU A 61 30.59 25.98 -8.16
C GLU A 61 30.35 25.63 -6.68
N THR A 62 31.05 26.37 -5.83
CA THR A 62 30.97 26.35 -4.38
C THR A 62 29.52 26.57 -3.91
N PRO A 63 29.00 25.75 -2.97
CA PRO A 63 27.66 25.92 -2.43
C PRO A 63 27.48 27.30 -1.80
N GLN A 64 26.61 28.12 -2.40
CA GLN A 64 26.02 29.25 -1.71
C GLN A 64 24.99 28.71 -0.72
N GLU A 65 25.34 28.75 0.54
CA GLU A 65 24.45 28.58 1.69
C GLU A 65 23.43 29.74 1.67
N SER A 66 22.34 29.51 0.95
CA SER A 66 21.11 30.28 1.05
C SER A 66 20.33 29.75 2.23
N GLU A 67 20.40 30.47 3.35
CA GLU A 67 19.50 30.32 4.48
C GLU A 67 18.10 30.81 4.03
N GLU A 68 17.36 29.91 3.40
CA GLU A 68 15.95 30.09 3.05
C GLU A 68 15.14 29.38 4.13
N GLU A 69 14.35 30.13 4.90
CA GLU A 69 13.41 29.52 5.82
C GLU A 69 12.50 28.56 5.03
N PRO A 70 12.38 27.27 5.40
CA PRO A 70 11.64 26.34 4.59
C PRO A 70 10.14 26.63 4.75
N ALA A 71 9.61 27.49 3.88
CA ALA A 71 8.24 27.33 3.44
C ALA A 71 8.16 25.91 2.86
N SER A 72 7.47 25.03 3.58
CA SER A 72 7.42 23.58 3.41
C SER A 72 6.90 23.16 2.02
N THR A 73 7.72 23.33 1.00
CA THR A 73 7.48 22.80 -0.34
C THR A 73 8.00 21.38 -0.41
N LEU A 74 7.13 20.44 -0.72
CA LEU A 74 7.47 19.03 -0.92
C LEU A 74 8.57 18.88 -1.97
N THR A 75 9.47 17.91 -1.77
CA THR A 75 10.40 17.49 -2.83
C THR A 75 9.64 16.94 -4.05
N GLY A 76 10.33 16.75 -5.18
CA GLY A 76 9.75 16.11 -6.36
C GLY A 76 9.12 14.72 -6.05
N PRO A 77 9.89 13.79 -5.44
CA PRO A 77 9.36 12.49 -5.00
C PRO A 77 8.16 12.60 -4.04
N GLN A 78 8.23 13.47 -3.03
CA GLN A 78 7.13 13.69 -2.08
C GLN A 78 5.88 14.22 -2.77
N SER A 79 6.04 15.13 -3.73
CA SER A 79 4.93 15.66 -4.53
C SER A 79 4.29 14.59 -5.41
N ASN A 80 5.08 13.69 -5.99
CA ASN A 80 4.57 12.53 -6.74
C ASN A 80 3.78 11.60 -5.82
N ALA A 81 4.36 11.23 -4.69
CA ALA A 81 3.71 10.39 -3.67
C ALA A 81 2.41 11.04 -3.16
N ALA A 82 2.35 12.36 -2.95
CA ALA A 82 1.15 13.04 -2.49
C ALA A 82 0.01 12.97 -3.51
N ARG A 83 0.32 13.10 -4.81
CA ARG A 83 -0.65 12.89 -5.89
C ARG A 83 -1.16 11.44 -5.91
N THR A 84 -0.28 10.46 -5.77
CA THR A 84 -0.66 9.05 -5.70
C THR A 84 -1.53 8.76 -4.47
N ALA A 85 -1.16 9.28 -3.29
CA ALA A 85 -1.96 9.17 -2.07
C ALA A 85 -3.36 9.76 -2.26
N ALA A 86 -3.47 10.95 -2.86
CA ALA A 86 -4.76 11.59 -3.16
C ALA A 86 -5.63 10.72 -4.09
N ASN A 87 -5.03 10.08 -5.10
CA ASN A 87 -5.75 9.15 -5.98
C ASN A 87 -6.30 7.96 -5.19
N TYR A 88 -5.50 7.32 -4.33
CA TYR A 88 -5.97 6.18 -3.53
C TYR A 88 -7.15 6.51 -2.63
N ILE A 89 -7.07 7.58 -1.84
CA ILE A 89 -8.15 7.98 -0.91
C ILE A 89 -9.42 8.47 -1.63
N SER A 90 -9.30 8.87 -2.91
CA SER A 90 -10.47 9.19 -3.74
C SER A 90 -11.30 7.93 -4.06
N MET A 91 -10.64 6.77 -4.21
CA MET A 91 -11.25 5.51 -4.64
C MET A 91 -11.75 4.66 -3.47
N SER A 92 -11.00 4.58 -2.37
CA SER A 92 -11.35 3.75 -1.21
C SER A 92 -10.90 4.41 0.10
N GLY A 93 -11.42 3.90 1.23
CA GLY A 93 -10.98 4.34 2.55
C GLY A 93 -9.63 3.72 2.91
N PHE A 94 -8.69 4.53 3.38
CA PHE A 94 -7.39 4.07 3.89
C PHE A 94 -7.10 4.64 5.28
N SER A 95 -6.51 3.83 6.14
CA SER A 95 -5.81 4.39 7.30
C SER A 95 -4.53 5.09 6.86
N ARG A 96 -4.01 5.97 7.73
CA ARG A 96 -2.71 6.61 7.50
C ARG A 96 -1.60 5.58 7.28
N GLU A 97 -1.50 4.58 8.14
CA GLU A 97 -0.47 3.55 8.04
C GLU A 97 -0.66 2.63 6.83
N GLY A 98 -1.92 2.31 6.49
CA GLY A 98 -2.27 1.54 5.31
C GLY A 98 -1.88 2.26 4.02
N LEU A 99 -2.16 3.57 3.93
CA LEU A 99 -1.80 4.39 2.78
C LEU A 99 -0.29 4.52 2.62
N ILE A 100 0.44 4.81 3.70
CA ILE A 100 1.91 4.85 3.67
C ILE A 100 2.47 3.50 3.20
N GLY A 101 1.95 2.40 3.75
CA GLY A 101 2.38 1.05 3.36
C GLY A 101 2.07 0.72 1.90
N GLN A 102 0.95 1.18 1.35
CA GLN A 102 0.63 1.01 -0.06
C GLN A 102 1.60 1.78 -0.96
N LEU A 103 1.94 3.01 -0.58
CA LEU A 103 2.90 3.85 -1.32
C LEU A 103 4.34 3.32 -1.23
N SER A 104 4.75 2.80 -0.07
CA SER A 104 6.14 2.38 0.15
C SER A 104 6.41 0.91 -0.15
N SER A 105 5.40 0.11 -0.41
CA SER A 105 5.56 -1.32 -0.71
C SER A 105 6.20 -1.53 -2.09
N ASP A 106 7.16 -2.45 -2.18
CA ASP A 106 7.78 -2.88 -3.45
C ASP A 106 6.75 -3.46 -4.43
N ALA A 107 5.67 -4.04 -3.92
CA ALA A 107 4.56 -4.55 -4.73
C ALA A 107 3.49 -3.50 -5.04
N GLY A 108 3.63 -2.30 -4.48
CA GLY A 108 2.76 -1.14 -4.69
C GLY A 108 3.44 -0.11 -5.58
N GLU A 109 3.77 1.03 -4.99
CA GLU A 109 4.35 2.17 -5.72
C GLU A 109 5.87 2.30 -5.54
N GLY A 110 6.45 1.65 -4.52
CA GLY A 110 7.90 1.62 -4.29
C GLY A 110 8.54 2.96 -3.91
N TYR A 111 7.78 3.90 -3.35
CA TYR A 111 8.36 5.14 -2.81
C TYR A 111 9.20 4.86 -1.55
N ASP A 112 10.24 5.67 -1.33
CA ASP A 112 10.89 5.70 -0.02
C ASP A 112 9.87 5.97 1.08
N VAL A 113 9.95 5.21 2.19
CA VAL A 113 8.99 5.32 3.30
C VAL A 113 8.94 6.74 3.88
N GLY A 114 10.08 7.44 3.89
CA GLY A 114 10.16 8.84 4.31
C GLY A 114 9.34 9.76 3.40
N ASP A 115 9.50 9.63 2.09
CA ASP A 115 8.76 10.44 1.12
C ASP A 115 7.26 10.12 1.12
N ALA A 116 6.89 8.85 1.24
CA ALA A 116 5.50 8.42 1.39
C ALA A 116 4.86 9.01 2.66
N THR A 117 5.61 9.03 3.77
CA THR A 117 5.12 9.58 5.05
C THR A 117 4.88 11.08 4.95
N VAL A 118 5.88 11.83 4.47
CA VAL A 118 5.77 13.29 4.29
C VAL A 118 4.65 13.63 3.31
N ALA A 119 4.52 12.87 2.22
CA ALA A 119 3.44 13.03 1.27
C ALA A 119 2.05 12.84 1.88
N VAL A 120 1.83 11.75 2.61
CA VAL A 120 0.54 11.48 3.28
C VAL A 120 0.23 12.54 4.33
N ASP A 121 1.22 12.97 5.11
CA ASP A 121 1.05 13.99 6.15
C ASP A 121 0.83 15.40 5.60
N SER A 122 1.25 15.66 4.37
CA SER A 122 0.99 16.93 3.69
C SER A 122 -0.47 17.10 3.25
N LEU A 123 -1.24 16.02 3.22
CA LEU A 123 -2.65 16.03 2.82
C LEU A 123 -3.54 16.31 4.02
N ASN A 124 -4.53 17.20 3.86
CA ASN A 124 -5.52 17.47 4.89
C ASN A 124 -6.64 16.41 4.88
N ILE A 125 -6.33 15.24 5.45
CA ILE A 125 -7.21 14.06 5.46
C ILE A 125 -7.91 13.91 6.82
N ASP A 126 -9.23 13.76 6.79
CA ASP A 126 -9.97 13.27 7.95
C ASP A 126 -9.91 11.75 8.03
N TRP A 127 -9.04 11.24 8.91
CA TRP A 127 -8.84 9.80 9.10
C TRP A 127 -10.04 9.09 9.75
N ASN A 128 -10.90 9.81 10.47
CA ASN A 128 -12.15 9.24 10.97
C ASN A 128 -13.11 9.01 9.81
N GLU A 129 -13.25 9.96 8.88
CA GLU A 129 -14.07 9.77 7.67
C GLU A 129 -13.56 8.60 6.81
N GLN A 130 -12.23 8.45 6.67
CA GLN A 130 -11.66 7.28 5.99
C GLN A 130 -12.07 5.97 6.67
N ALA A 131 -12.04 5.92 8.01
CA ALA A 131 -12.49 4.74 8.76
C ALA A 131 -13.97 4.43 8.56
N VAL A 132 -14.85 5.46 8.49
CA VAL A 132 -16.27 5.28 8.16
C VAL A 132 -16.43 4.70 6.74
N ARG A 133 -15.63 5.19 5.77
CA ARG A 133 -15.66 4.69 4.40
C ARG A 133 -15.26 3.22 4.33
N SER A 134 -14.15 2.83 4.96
CA SER A 134 -13.73 1.42 5.03
C SER A 134 -14.77 0.56 5.74
N ALA A 135 -15.33 1.03 6.86
CA ALA A 135 -16.37 0.33 7.62
C ALA A 135 -17.61 0.02 6.75
N LYS A 136 -18.13 1.04 6.04
CA LYS A 136 -19.27 0.88 5.12
C LYS A 136 -18.95 -0.08 3.98
N GLN A 137 -17.74 -0.04 3.43
CA GLN A 137 -17.31 -0.96 2.38
C GLN A 137 -17.34 -2.41 2.88
N TYR A 138 -16.78 -2.70 4.06
CA TYR A 138 -16.85 -4.04 4.64
C TYR A 138 -18.29 -4.51 4.84
N LEU A 139 -19.14 -3.67 5.42
CA LEU A 139 -20.55 -3.99 5.66
C LEU A 139 -21.35 -4.19 4.37
N SER A 140 -20.98 -3.53 3.28
CA SER A 140 -21.61 -3.74 1.98
C SER A 140 -21.30 -5.11 1.37
N MET A 141 -20.17 -5.71 1.74
CA MET A 141 -19.73 -7.01 1.22
C MET A 141 -20.20 -8.17 2.09
N THR A 142 -20.19 -8.01 3.41
CA THR A 142 -20.59 -9.06 4.35
C THR A 142 -20.99 -8.48 5.71
N GLY A 143 -21.75 -9.25 6.48
CA GLY A 143 -22.14 -8.87 7.84
C GLY A 143 -20.97 -8.92 8.81
N PHE A 144 -20.84 -7.89 9.66
CA PHE A 144 -19.92 -7.87 10.80
C PHE A 144 -20.68 -7.57 12.09
N SER A 145 -20.19 -8.11 13.21
CA SER A 145 -20.54 -7.58 14.53
C SER A 145 -19.74 -6.29 14.81
N CYS A 146 -20.23 -5.41 15.69
CA CYS A 146 -19.50 -4.22 16.15
C CYS A 146 -18.04 -4.54 16.52
N LYS A 147 -17.83 -5.53 17.40
CA LYS A 147 -16.49 -5.96 17.83
C LYS A 147 -15.64 -6.50 16.66
N GLY A 148 -16.25 -7.28 15.78
CA GLY A 148 -15.57 -7.86 14.62
C GLY A 148 -15.10 -6.78 13.64
N LEU A 149 -15.94 -5.80 13.34
CA LEU A 149 -15.58 -4.71 12.42
C LEU A 149 -14.48 -3.83 13.01
N ILE A 150 -14.57 -3.49 14.30
CA ILE A 150 -13.51 -2.74 14.99
C ILE A 150 -12.19 -3.49 14.90
N GLN A 151 -12.19 -4.81 15.16
CA GLN A 151 -10.97 -5.62 15.04
C GLN A 151 -10.42 -5.67 13.61
N GLN A 152 -11.29 -5.78 12.60
CA GLN A 152 -10.86 -5.78 11.19
C GLN A 152 -10.18 -4.46 10.83
N LEU A 153 -10.79 -3.34 11.18
CA LEU A 153 -10.27 -2.00 10.89
C LEU A 153 -8.98 -1.71 11.65
N SER A 154 -8.86 -2.12 12.92
CA SER A 154 -7.66 -1.85 13.72
C SER A 154 -6.54 -2.88 13.59
N SER A 155 -6.78 -3.99 12.87
CA SER A 155 -5.80 -5.08 12.78
C SER A 155 -4.55 -4.62 12.03
N SER A 156 -3.37 -4.99 12.57
CA SER A 156 -2.09 -4.77 11.89
C SER A 156 -1.94 -5.54 10.58
N ALA A 157 -2.71 -6.63 10.42
CA ALA A 157 -2.81 -7.39 9.17
C ALA A 157 -4.01 -6.97 8.30
N GLY A 158 -4.86 -6.08 8.82
CA GLY A 158 -6.02 -5.52 8.12
C GLY A 158 -5.77 -4.08 7.70
N GLU A 159 -6.64 -3.17 8.12
CA GLU A 159 -6.61 -1.77 7.67
C GLU A 159 -5.69 -0.87 8.48
N LYS A 160 -5.19 -1.29 9.66
CA LYS A 160 -4.26 -0.50 10.50
C LYS A 160 -4.78 0.88 10.95
N TYR A 161 -6.09 1.04 11.12
CA TYR A 161 -6.62 2.21 11.82
C TYR A 161 -6.22 2.18 13.30
N THR A 162 -6.10 3.36 13.91
CA THR A 162 -6.04 3.44 15.38
C THR A 162 -7.32 2.87 15.98
N ALA A 163 -7.26 2.37 17.22
CA ALA A 163 -8.44 1.80 17.88
C ALA A 163 -9.61 2.80 17.99
N SER A 164 -9.31 4.09 18.17
CA SER A 164 -10.32 5.16 18.20
C SER A 164 -10.97 5.38 16.84
N GLN A 165 -10.19 5.47 15.76
CA GLN A 165 -10.71 5.60 14.39
C GLN A 165 -11.54 4.38 13.98
N ALA A 166 -11.06 3.17 14.29
CA ALA A 166 -11.78 1.93 14.00
C ALA A 166 -13.14 1.88 14.73
N LYS A 167 -13.16 2.26 16.02
CA LYS A 167 -14.40 2.37 16.80
C LYS A 167 -15.35 3.41 16.20
N TYR A 168 -14.84 4.61 15.93
CA TYR A 168 -15.63 5.67 15.30
C TYR A 168 -16.23 5.22 13.96
N GLY A 169 -15.40 4.59 13.11
CA GLY A 169 -15.82 4.05 11.82
C GLY A 169 -16.96 3.04 11.95
N ALA A 170 -16.86 2.10 12.90
CA ALA A 170 -17.87 1.08 13.12
C ALA A 170 -19.19 1.66 13.67
N GLU A 171 -19.13 2.63 14.58
CA GLU A 171 -20.30 3.34 15.12
C GLU A 171 -21.02 4.14 14.02
N GLN A 172 -20.29 4.95 13.26
CA GLN A 172 -20.91 5.78 12.20
C GLN A 172 -21.38 4.97 10.99
N ALA A 173 -20.88 3.74 10.82
CA ALA A 173 -21.37 2.81 9.81
C ALA A 173 -22.58 1.98 10.28
N GLY A 174 -22.99 2.10 11.54
CA GLY A 174 -24.15 1.39 12.11
C GLY A 174 -23.90 -0.08 12.47
N ALA A 175 -22.65 -0.50 12.61
CA ALA A 175 -22.30 -1.83 13.12
C ALA A 175 -22.36 -1.88 14.65
N CYS A 176 -22.16 -0.73 15.28
CA CYS A 176 -22.41 -0.41 16.68
C CYS A 176 -23.53 0.65 16.70
#